data_AF-A0A537R1Z1-F1
#
_entry.id   AF-A0A537R1Z1-F1
#
_cell.length_a   1.000
_cell.length_b   1.000
_cell.length_c   1.000
_cell.angle_alpha   90.00
_cell.angle_beta   90.00
_cell.angle_gamma   90.00
#
_symmetry.space_group_name_H-M   'P 1'
#
loop_
_entity.id
_entity.type
_entity.pdbx_description
1 polymer ?
#
loop_
_entity_poly.entity_id
_entity_poly.type
_entity_poly.pdbx_seq_one_letter_code
_entity_poly.pdbx_strand_id
1 'polypeptide(L)'
;ADNFLIRGTPYNRGSILKMLLASGVQEVGDPTQCHAVAIDARAPKFDGGIITRHDSVVFGIVVNNRALRFYDEGEDIWPKRYAIWGRLVAAQPDQIAYIIFDASSRNSFMPTLFPPIEAGSIGGLASKCDLDPNALEKTVADFNAAVRPGTFDANILDDCRTEGLTPPKTHWARRIETPPYYAYPVRPGITFTYLGTRVNKQARMVMKDGKPAANMFAAGEIMAGNVLGQGYAAGVGMTIGSVFGRIAGREAAQHARN
;
A
#
# COMPACT_ATOMS: atom_id res chain seq x y z
N ALA A 1 1.18 7.11 13.23
CA ALA A 1 1.37 6.86 11.78
C ALA A 1 2.46 7.81 11.29
N ASP A 2 3.59 7.79 11.99
CA ASP A 2 4.46 8.98 12.07
C ASP A 2 5.46 8.99 10.91
N ASN A 3 5.73 7.80 10.35
CA ASN A 3 6.61 7.58 9.21
C ASN A 3 5.84 7.19 7.94
N PHE A 4 4.52 7.43 7.90
CA PHE A 4 3.74 7.22 6.68
C PHE A 4 4.03 8.34 5.69
N LEU A 5 4.08 7.99 4.41
CA LEU A 5 4.19 8.92 3.30
C LEU A 5 2.81 9.06 2.64
N ILE A 6 2.53 10.25 2.10
CA ILE A 6 1.25 10.57 1.47
C ILE A 6 1.47 10.65 -0.03
N ARG A 7 0.75 9.81 -0.78
CA ARG A 7 0.87 9.75 -2.25
C ARG A 7 0.05 10.84 -2.95
N GLY A 8 -0.78 11.56 -2.20
CA GLY A 8 -1.52 12.74 -2.64
C GLY A 8 -0.99 14.04 -2.04
N THR A 9 -1.80 15.09 -2.17
CA THR A 9 -1.40 16.48 -1.86
C THR A 9 -1.30 16.73 -0.35
N PRO A 10 -0.49 17.73 0.08
CA PRO A 10 -0.45 18.17 1.47
C PRO A 10 -1.75 18.83 1.95
N TYR A 11 -2.68 19.12 1.04
CA TYR A 11 -3.95 19.80 1.35
C TYR A 11 -5.06 18.86 1.80
N ASN A 12 -4.91 17.54 1.60
CA ASN A 12 -5.86 16.52 2.04
C ASN A 12 -5.75 16.25 3.55
N ARG A 13 -6.08 17.25 4.37
CA ARG A 13 -5.88 17.24 5.83
C ARG A 13 -7.07 16.70 6.63
N GLY A 14 -8.17 16.36 5.95
CA GLY A 14 -9.41 15.88 6.58
C GLY A 14 -10.12 16.90 7.47
N SER A 15 -9.74 18.17 7.44
CA SER A 15 -10.31 19.24 8.28
C SER A 15 -11.81 19.44 7.99
N ILE A 16 -12.21 19.43 6.73
CA ILE A 16 -13.64 19.53 6.34
C ILE A 16 -14.42 18.30 6.81
N LEU A 17 -13.87 17.09 6.66
CA LEU A 17 -14.51 15.87 7.17
C LEU A 17 -14.73 15.96 8.68
N LYS A 18 -13.69 16.30 9.44
CA LYS A 18 -13.78 16.45 10.91
C LYS A 18 -14.84 17.49 11.31
N MET A 19 -14.86 18.64 10.63
CA MET A 19 -15.87 19.68 10.85
C MET A 19 -17.29 19.15 10.61
N LEU A 20 -17.53 18.46 9.49
CA LEU A 20 -18.85 17.91 9.16
C LEU A 20 -19.33 16.88 10.19
N LEU A 21 -18.44 15.97 10.61
CA LEU A 21 -18.76 14.98 11.64
C LEU A 21 -19.06 15.62 13.00
N ALA A 22 -18.32 16.67 13.36
CA ALA A 22 -18.57 17.46 14.56
C ALA A 22 -19.92 18.20 14.50
N SER A 23 -20.31 18.69 13.32
CA SER A 23 -21.60 19.34 13.05
C SER A 23 -22.78 18.37 12.91
N GLY A 24 -22.60 17.09 13.22
CA GLY A 24 -23.69 16.12 13.26
C GLY A 24 -24.02 15.43 11.93
N VAL A 25 -23.12 15.50 10.94
CA VAL A 25 -23.19 14.61 9.77
C VAL A 25 -22.87 13.18 10.21
N GLN A 26 -23.62 12.21 9.69
CA GLN A 26 -23.41 10.79 9.96
C GLN A 26 -22.15 10.30 9.25
N GLU A 27 -21.29 9.59 9.98
CA GLU A 27 -20.10 8.95 9.41
C GLU A 27 -20.40 7.59 8.76
N VAL A 28 -19.48 7.16 7.91
CA VAL A 28 -19.43 5.82 7.33
C VAL A 28 -17.97 5.39 7.12
N GLY A 29 -17.70 4.10 7.25
CA GLY A 29 -16.37 3.52 7.12
C GLY A 29 -15.61 3.48 8.46
N ASP A 30 -14.35 3.04 8.39
CA ASP A 30 -13.50 2.84 9.57
C ASP A 30 -12.36 3.88 9.56
N PRO A 31 -12.21 4.70 10.63
CA PRO A 31 -11.16 5.72 10.75
C PRO A 31 -9.74 5.16 10.78
N THR A 32 -9.57 3.87 11.08
CA THR A 32 -8.27 3.19 11.13
C THR A 32 -7.85 2.60 9.78
N GLN A 33 -8.75 2.61 8.79
CA GLN A 33 -8.54 1.96 7.51
C GLN A 33 -8.26 2.96 6.39
N CYS A 34 -7.32 2.59 5.53
CA CYS A 34 -6.97 3.33 4.33
C CYS A 34 -6.46 2.37 3.24
N HIS A 35 -6.46 2.85 2.00
CA HIS A 35 -5.70 2.23 0.93
C HIS A 35 -4.25 2.73 1.00
N ALA A 36 -3.35 1.85 1.43
CA ALA A 36 -1.92 2.09 1.47
C ALA A 36 -1.17 1.05 0.65
N VAL A 37 -0.06 1.43 0.05
CA VAL A 37 0.83 0.51 -0.70
C VAL A 37 2.26 0.66 -0.16
N ALA A 38 3.13 -0.32 -0.39
CA ALA A 38 4.55 -0.13 -0.12
C ALA A 38 5.14 0.80 -1.20
N ILE A 39 5.72 1.92 -0.76
CA ILE A 39 6.41 2.88 -1.62
C ILE A 39 7.85 3.06 -1.14
N ASP A 40 8.72 3.56 -2.02
CA ASP A 40 10.10 3.88 -1.66
C ASP A 40 10.15 4.84 -0.47
N ALA A 41 10.87 4.45 0.58
CA ALA A 41 10.97 5.22 1.82
C ALA A 41 11.68 6.57 1.64
N ARG A 42 12.40 6.74 0.52
CA ARG A 42 13.12 7.97 0.14
C ARG A 42 12.23 8.93 -0.65
N ALA A 43 10.99 8.54 -0.96
CA ALA A 43 10.02 9.41 -1.61
C ALA A 43 9.68 10.65 -0.74
N PRO A 44 9.25 11.76 -1.35
CA PRO A 44 8.81 12.93 -0.59
C PRO A 44 7.62 12.58 0.29
N LYS A 45 7.45 13.34 1.39
CA LYS A 45 6.36 13.14 2.35
C LYS A 45 4.97 13.27 1.72
N PHE A 46 4.83 14.12 0.71
CA PHE A 46 3.59 14.36 -0.04
C PHE A 46 3.89 14.28 -1.54
N ASP A 47 2.87 14.04 -2.35
CA ASP A 47 2.93 14.07 -3.82
C ASP A 47 3.93 13.10 -4.48
N GLY A 48 4.30 12.01 -3.80
CA GLY A 48 5.12 10.94 -4.41
C GLY A 48 4.41 10.21 -5.57
N GLY A 49 3.07 10.25 -5.60
CA GLY A 49 2.27 9.70 -6.69
C GLY A 49 2.34 8.17 -6.82
N ILE A 50 2.08 7.67 -8.03
CA ILE A 50 2.10 6.23 -8.35
C ILE A 50 3.49 5.68 -8.65
N ILE A 51 4.40 6.55 -9.09
CA ILE A 51 5.76 6.19 -9.52
C ILE A 51 6.68 5.74 -8.38
N THR A 52 6.29 5.99 -7.12
CA THR A 52 7.06 5.58 -5.93
C THR A 52 6.71 4.18 -5.45
N ARG A 53 5.69 3.53 -6.03
CA ARG A 53 5.30 2.15 -5.69
C ARG A 53 6.38 1.17 -6.12
N HIS A 54 6.64 0.16 -5.28
CA HIS A 54 7.53 -0.96 -5.62
C HIS A 54 6.75 -2.23 -5.94
N ASP A 55 6.99 -2.76 -7.14
CA ASP A 55 6.38 -4.01 -7.64
C ASP A 55 7.35 -5.21 -7.49
N SER A 56 8.53 -4.98 -6.91
CA SER A 56 9.61 -5.97 -6.78
C SER A 56 9.43 -6.98 -5.64
N VAL A 57 8.42 -6.79 -4.78
CA VAL A 57 8.19 -7.60 -3.57
C VAL A 57 8.19 -9.10 -3.85
N VAL A 58 7.49 -9.54 -4.90
CA VAL A 58 7.36 -10.96 -5.24
C VAL A 58 8.68 -11.60 -5.69
N PHE A 59 9.63 -10.80 -6.17
CA PHE A 59 10.91 -11.27 -6.73
C PHE A 59 12.06 -11.31 -5.71
N GLY A 60 11.76 -11.02 -4.43
CA GLY A 60 12.70 -11.07 -3.33
C GLY A 60 12.06 -11.53 -2.03
N ILE A 61 12.67 -11.10 -0.92
CA ILE A 61 12.10 -11.19 0.43
C ILE A 61 11.89 -9.78 1.00
N VAL A 62 11.01 -9.64 1.99
CA VAL A 62 10.81 -8.38 2.70
C VAL A 62 11.13 -8.55 4.18
N VAL A 63 12.04 -7.74 4.69
CA VAL A 63 12.46 -7.75 6.09
C VAL A 63 12.13 -6.43 6.77
N ASN A 64 11.78 -6.46 8.05
CA ASN A 64 11.64 -5.23 8.85
C ASN A 64 13.00 -4.67 9.30
N ASN A 65 13.01 -3.60 10.09
CA ASN A 65 14.26 -3.01 10.61
C ASN A 65 15.04 -3.90 11.60
N ARG A 66 14.51 -5.07 11.95
CA ARG A 66 15.21 -6.11 12.73
C ARG A 66 15.74 -7.24 11.84
N ALA A 67 15.74 -7.04 10.52
CA ALA A 67 16.11 -8.02 9.50
C ALA A 67 15.26 -9.31 9.52
N LEU A 68 14.03 -9.26 10.06
CA LEU A 68 13.12 -10.40 10.10
C LEU A 68 12.06 -10.31 9.01
N ARG A 69 11.81 -11.43 8.32
CA ARG A 69 10.64 -11.59 7.45
C ARG A 69 9.36 -11.60 8.28
N PHE A 70 8.26 -11.07 7.73
CA PHE A 70 7.01 -10.90 8.47
C PHE A 70 5.74 -11.25 7.69
N TYR A 71 5.84 -11.60 6.40
CA TYR A 71 4.72 -12.05 5.58
C TYR A 71 5.18 -12.93 4.42
N ASP A 72 4.24 -13.63 3.77
CA ASP A 72 4.49 -14.40 2.54
C ASP A 72 4.54 -13.47 1.32
N GLU A 73 5.75 -13.26 0.77
CA GLU A 73 5.97 -12.43 -0.42
C GLU A 73 5.47 -13.07 -1.71
N GLY A 74 5.16 -14.36 -1.70
CA GLY A 74 4.68 -15.12 -2.85
C GLY A 74 3.18 -15.46 -2.82
N GLU A 75 2.40 -14.91 -1.88
CA GLU A 75 1.05 -15.41 -1.60
C GLU A 75 0.04 -15.21 -2.78
N ASP A 76 0.23 -14.23 -3.69
CA ASP A 76 -0.65 -13.99 -4.87
C ASP A 76 0.00 -13.05 -5.88
N ILE A 77 -0.57 -13.00 -7.08
CA ILE A 77 -0.06 -12.27 -8.24
C ILE A 77 -0.80 -10.93 -8.47
N TRP A 78 -0.15 -10.07 -9.26
CA TRP A 78 -0.72 -8.90 -9.90
C TRP A 78 -2.13 -9.16 -10.51
N PRO A 79 -3.09 -8.20 -10.45
CA PRO A 79 -2.99 -6.83 -9.96
C PRO A 79 -3.43 -6.65 -8.48
N LYS A 80 -3.68 -7.73 -7.73
CA LYS A 80 -4.50 -7.64 -6.51
C LYS A 80 -3.75 -7.32 -5.20
N ARG A 81 -2.42 -7.48 -5.10
CA ARG A 81 -1.74 -7.51 -3.77
C ARG A 81 -0.66 -6.49 -3.44
N TYR A 82 -0.28 -5.56 -4.32
CA TYR A 82 0.55 -4.41 -3.89
C TYR A 82 -0.13 -3.59 -2.76
N ALA A 83 -1.46 -3.70 -2.64
CA ALA A 83 -2.29 -3.00 -1.68
C ALA A 83 -2.17 -3.51 -0.22
N ILE A 84 -1.78 -4.77 0.02
CA ILE A 84 -1.67 -5.25 1.41
C ILE A 84 -0.34 -4.85 2.04
N TRP A 85 0.71 -4.71 1.22
CA TRP A 85 2.06 -4.41 1.69
C TRP A 85 2.18 -3.06 2.39
N GLY A 86 1.39 -2.06 2.00
CA GLY A 86 1.33 -0.80 2.75
C GLY A 86 0.90 -1.00 4.20
N ARG A 87 -0.11 -1.86 4.43
CA ARG A 87 -0.59 -2.21 5.77
C ARG A 87 0.39 -3.09 6.54
N LEU A 88 0.99 -4.07 5.87
CA LEU A 88 1.95 -4.98 6.50
C LEU A 88 3.18 -4.21 6.99
N VAL A 89 3.71 -3.29 6.17
CA VAL A 89 4.83 -2.41 6.55
C VAL A 89 4.40 -1.44 7.65
N ALA A 90 3.16 -0.93 7.63
CA ALA A 90 2.64 -0.05 8.68
C ALA A 90 2.60 -0.71 10.07
N ALA A 91 2.49 -2.04 10.13
CA ALA A 91 2.51 -2.82 11.36
C ALA A 91 3.93 -3.18 11.84
N GLN A 92 4.97 -2.89 11.05
CA GLN A 92 6.35 -3.15 11.44
C GLN A 92 6.92 -2.03 12.33
N PRO A 93 7.96 -2.33 13.14
CA PRO A 93 8.64 -1.30 13.93
C PRO A 93 9.14 -0.16 13.03
N ASP A 94 8.94 1.08 13.50
CA ASP A 94 9.24 2.32 12.77
C ASP A 94 8.57 2.45 11.39
N GLN A 95 7.58 1.59 11.09
CA GLN A 95 6.82 1.57 9.84
C GLN A 95 7.75 1.53 8.60
N ILE A 96 8.84 0.77 8.70
CA ILE A 96 9.82 0.61 7.62
C ILE A 96 10.13 -0.87 7.39
N ALA A 97 10.36 -1.20 6.13
CA ALA A 97 10.83 -2.52 5.71
C ALA A 97 11.79 -2.38 4.52
N TYR A 98 12.43 -3.47 4.13
CA TYR A 98 13.40 -3.53 3.05
C TYR A 98 13.08 -4.71 2.15
N ILE A 99 12.85 -4.45 0.87
CA ILE A 99 12.75 -5.48 -0.17
C ILE A 99 14.16 -5.86 -0.56
N ILE A 100 14.56 -7.11 -0.36
CA ILE A 100 15.91 -7.64 -0.63
C ILE A 100 15.84 -8.65 -1.77
N PHE A 101 16.67 -8.47 -2.78
CA PHE A 101 16.79 -9.36 -3.95
C PHE A 101 18.21 -9.28 -4.53
N ASP A 102 18.49 -10.05 -5.58
CA ASP A 102 19.82 -10.13 -6.17
C ASP A 102 19.80 -9.89 -7.69
N ALA A 103 20.96 -10.02 -8.34
CA ALA A 103 21.13 -9.79 -9.76
C ALA A 103 20.17 -10.61 -10.65
N SER A 104 19.72 -11.76 -10.17
CA SER A 104 18.86 -12.67 -10.94
C SER A 104 17.42 -12.18 -11.11
N SER A 105 16.98 -11.22 -10.29
CA SER A 105 15.63 -10.63 -10.29
C SER A 105 15.62 -9.15 -10.72
N ARG A 106 16.79 -8.55 -10.99
CA ARG A 106 16.93 -7.10 -11.22
C ARG A 106 16.08 -6.54 -12.35
N ASN A 107 15.77 -7.36 -13.36
CA ASN A 107 15.02 -6.97 -14.55
C ASN A 107 13.62 -7.61 -14.62
N SER A 108 13.13 -8.20 -13.51
CA SER A 108 11.85 -8.93 -13.48
C SER A 108 10.63 -8.05 -13.19
N PHE A 109 10.83 -6.75 -12.92
CA PHE A 109 9.77 -5.80 -12.56
C PHE A 109 9.95 -4.45 -13.25
N MET A 110 8.91 -3.62 -13.18
CA MET A 110 8.91 -2.28 -13.80
C MET A 110 10.05 -1.40 -13.24
N PRO A 111 10.64 -0.51 -14.07
CA PRO A 111 11.63 0.45 -13.60
C PRO A 111 11.12 1.29 -12.42
N THR A 112 12.00 1.49 -11.44
CA THR A 112 11.71 2.23 -10.21
C THR A 112 12.19 3.67 -10.33
N LEU A 113 11.53 4.59 -9.61
CA LEU A 113 11.93 6.00 -9.59
C LEU A 113 13.34 6.21 -9.04
N PHE A 114 13.68 5.49 -7.97
CA PHE A 114 14.99 5.55 -7.33
C PHE A 114 15.78 4.28 -7.64
N PRO A 115 17.12 4.39 -7.79
CA PRO A 115 17.97 3.21 -7.91
C PRO A 115 17.95 2.40 -6.60
N PRO A 116 18.17 1.08 -6.67
CA PRO A 116 18.31 0.25 -5.48
C PRO A 116 19.58 0.62 -4.71
N ILE A 117 19.58 0.38 -3.41
CA ILE A 117 20.82 0.31 -2.64
C ILE A 117 21.51 -1.00 -3.07
N GLU A 118 22.80 -0.93 -3.41
CA GLU A 118 23.55 -2.07 -3.95
C GLU A 118 24.78 -2.39 -3.09
N ALA A 119 25.09 -3.68 -2.91
CA ALA A 119 26.35 -4.13 -2.31
C ALA A 119 26.80 -5.49 -2.89
N GLY A 120 28.09 -5.78 -2.77
CA GLY A 120 28.68 -7.06 -3.20
C GLY A 120 28.43 -8.23 -2.25
N SER A 121 27.88 -7.99 -1.05
CA SER A 121 27.54 -9.01 -0.05
C SER A 121 26.29 -8.62 0.72
N ILE A 122 25.64 -9.61 1.36
CA ILE A 122 24.47 -9.39 2.21
C ILE A 122 24.82 -8.54 3.43
N GLY A 123 25.93 -8.81 4.13
CA GLY A 123 26.37 -7.97 5.25
C GLY A 123 26.73 -6.53 4.84
N GLY A 124 27.29 -6.35 3.63
CA GLY A 124 27.53 -5.03 3.06
C GLY A 124 26.23 -4.29 2.73
N LEU A 125 25.21 -5.02 2.25
CA LEU A 125 23.89 -4.46 1.98
C LEU A 125 23.18 -4.06 3.29
N ALA A 126 23.26 -4.90 4.32
CA ALA A 126 22.72 -4.62 5.64
C ALA A 126 23.30 -3.34 6.23
N SER A 127 24.63 -3.19 6.18
CA SER A 127 25.34 -2.01 6.66
C SER A 127 24.87 -0.73 5.95
N LYS A 128 24.63 -0.78 4.63
CA LYS A 128 24.10 0.37 3.87
C LYS A 128 22.63 0.69 4.16
N CYS A 129 21.89 -0.25 4.73
CA CYS A 129 20.48 -0.12 5.08
C CYS A 129 20.25 0.12 6.58
N ASP A 130 21.32 0.35 7.35
CA ASP A 130 21.28 0.45 8.82
C ASP A 130 20.60 -0.77 9.48
N LEU A 131 20.82 -1.97 8.91
CA LEU A 131 20.39 -3.26 9.45
C LEU A 131 21.56 -4.01 10.08
N ASP A 132 21.27 -4.89 11.04
CA ASP A 132 22.27 -5.82 11.59
C ASP A 132 22.76 -6.78 10.49
N PRO A 133 24.07 -6.78 10.14
CA PRO A 133 24.62 -7.66 9.11
C PRO A 133 24.42 -9.15 9.38
N ASN A 134 24.66 -9.60 10.63
CA ASN A 134 24.55 -11.00 11.00
C ASN A 134 23.09 -11.47 10.95
N ALA A 135 22.16 -10.62 11.39
CA ALA A 135 20.73 -10.94 11.37
C ALA A 135 20.20 -11.07 9.94
N LEU A 136 20.62 -10.18 9.03
CA LEU A 136 20.22 -10.26 7.63
C LEU A 136 20.85 -11.46 6.91
N GLU A 137 22.14 -11.70 7.12
CA GLU A 137 22.83 -12.87 6.58
C GLU A 137 22.18 -14.17 7.02
N LYS A 138 21.83 -14.29 8.31
CA LYS A 138 21.10 -15.44 8.83
C LYS A 138 19.75 -15.60 8.13
N THR A 139 18.99 -14.52 8.01
CA THR A 139 17.65 -14.57 7.38
C THR A 139 17.71 -14.99 5.92
N VAL A 140 18.69 -14.48 5.16
CA VAL A 140 18.91 -14.87 3.76
C VAL A 140 19.40 -16.32 3.66
N ALA A 141 20.28 -16.77 4.56
CA ALA A 141 20.74 -18.16 4.60
C ALA A 141 19.60 -19.14 4.92
N ASP A 142 18.79 -18.85 5.94
CA ASP A 142 17.61 -19.64 6.32
C ASP A 142 16.61 -19.71 5.15
N PHE A 143 16.36 -18.58 4.48
CA PHE A 143 15.50 -18.51 3.30
C PHE A 143 16.04 -19.40 2.16
N ASN A 144 17.32 -19.23 1.80
CA ASN A 144 17.96 -19.99 0.72
C ASN A 144 17.97 -21.50 0.97
N ALA A 145 18.13 -21.93 2.22
CA ALA A 145 18.07 -23.35 2.61
C ALA A 145 16.65 -23.94 2.50
N ALA A 146 15.62 -23.11 2.70
CA ALA A 146 14.23 -23.52 2.60
C ALA A 146 13.69 -23.53 1.16
N VAL A 147 14.34 -22.83 0.22
CA VAL A 147 13.92 -22.81 -1.20
C VAL A 147 13.86 -24.23 -1.77
N ARG A 148 12.78 -24.52 -2.50
CA ARG A 148 12.58 -25.73 -3.29
C ARG A 148 12.49 -25.33 -4.76
N PRO A 149 13.32 -25.92 -5.63
CA PRO A 149 13.25 -25.66 -7.07
C PRO A 149 11.84 -25.94 -7.62
N GLY A 150 11.46 -25.16 -8.62
CA GLY A 150 10.25 -25.32 -9.41
C GLY A 150 10.48 -24.77 -10.83
N THR A 151 9.42 -24.65 -11.60
CA THR A 151 9.37 -24.01 -12.91
C THR A 151 8.98 -22.54 -12.74
N PHE A 152 9.98 -21.67 -12.65
CA PHE A 152 9.75 -20.24 -12.47
C PHE A 152 8.96 -19.64 -13.64
N ASP A 153 7.86 -18.96 -13.33
CA ASP A 153 7.12 -18.09 -14.26
C ASP A 153 6.61 -16.86 -13.51
N ALA A 154 7.14 -15.68 -13.89
CA ALA A 154 6.80 -14.40 -13.27
C ALA A 154 5.33 -13.97 -13.48
N ASN A 155 4.59 -14.62 -14.38
CA ASN A 155 3.25 -14.21 -14.80
C ASN A 155 2.13 -15.10 -14.25
N ILE A 156 2.46 -16.18 -13.54
CA ILE A 156 1.49 -17.04 -12.88
C ILE A 156 1.96 -17.37 -11.47
N LEU A 157 1.04 -17.89 -10.67
CA LEU A 157 1.37 -18.58 -9.42
C LEU A 157 2.17 -19.85 -9.77
N ASP A 158 3.50 -19.72 -9.76
CA ASP A 158 4.43 -20.81 -10.07
C ASP A 158 4.59 -21.81 -8.91
N ASP A 159 5.34 -22.90 -9.12
CA ASP A 159 5.58 -23.92 -8.08
C ASP A 159 6.90 -23.72 -7.31
N CYS A 160 7.58 -22.58 -7.51
CA CYS A 160 8.79 -22.21 -6.79
C CYS A 160 8.44 -21.72 -5.37
N ARG A 161 8.75 -22.52 -4.35
CA ARG A 161 8.31 -22.24 -2.96
C ARG A 161 9.39 -22.49 -1.92
N THR A 162 9.13 -22.14 -0.67
CA THR A 162 9.92 -22.57 0.49
C THR A 162 9.20 -23.64 1.31
N GLU A 163 9.94 -24.58 1.89
CA GLU A 163 9.44 -25.57 2.85
C GLU A 163 10.18 -25.47 4.19
N GLY A 164 9.46 -25.59 5.30
CA GLY A 164 10.06 -25.51 6.65
C GLY A 164 10.44 -24.10 7.12
N LEU A 165 9.93 -23.05 6.44
CA LEU A 165 10.21 -21.64 6.76
C LEU A 165 8.92 -20.93 7.20
N THR A 166 9.03 -20.05 8.20
CA THR A 166 7.94 -19.18 8.64
C THR A 166 8.40 -17.71 8.62
N PRO A 167 7.69 -16.81 7.92
CA PRO A 167 6.56 -17.09 7.02
C PRO A 167 7.00 -17.92 5.79
N PRO A 168 6.10 -18.69 5.15
CA PRO A 168 6.44 -19.33 3.89
C PRO A 168 6.64 -18.28 2.80
N LYS A 169 7.31 -18.64 1.71
CA LYS A 169 7.18 -17.99 0.41
C LYS A 169 6.55 -19.01 -0.53
N THR A 170 5.27 -18.84 -0.84
CA THR A 170 4.48 -19.88 -1.52
C THR A 170 4.74 -19.98 -3.02
N HIS A 171 5.19 -18.89 -3.65
CA HIS A 171 5.46 -18.77 -5.09
C HIS A 171 6.68 -17.86 -5.34
N TRP A 172 7.29 -17.98 -6.52
CA TRP A 172 8.48 -17.26 -7.01
C TRP A 172 9.69 -17.33 -6.07
N ALA A 173 9.78 -18.36 -5.22
CA ALA A 173 10.91 -18.53 -4.33
C ALA A 173 12.16 -18.93 -5.11
N ARG A 174 13.09 -17.98 -5.24
CA ARG A 174 14.42 -18.18 -5.84
C ARG A 174 15.47 -17.83 -4.79
N ARG A 175 16.58 -18.57 -4.80
CA ARG A 175 17.71 -18.31 -3.90
C ARG A 175 18.27 -16.91 -4.19
N ILE A 176 18.60 -16.18 -3.12
CA ILE A 176 19.26 -14.88 -3.14
C ILE A 176 20.75 -15.15 -2.91
N GLU A 177 21.49 -15.39 -3.98
CA GLU A 177 22.89 -15.85 -3.90
C GLU A 177 23.79 -15.31 -5.02
N THR A 178 23.25 -14.54 -5.96
CA THR A 178 23.99 -14.00 -7.10
C THR A 178 24.26 -12.51 -6.92
N PRO A 179 25.46 -12.08 -6.49
CA PRO A 179 25.78 -10.67 -6.37
C PRO A 179 25.75 -9.95 -7.75
N PRO A 180 25.54 -8.62 -7.80
CA PRO A 180 25.28 -7.74 -6.65
C PRO A 180 23.92 -7.98 -5.98
N TYR A 181 23.85 -7.67 -4.69
CA TYR A 181 22.63 -7.70 -3.90
C TYR A 181 22.02 -6.31 -3.79
N TYR A 182 20.69 -6.26 -3.79
CA TYR A 182 19.91 -5.05 -3.88
C TYR A 182 18.90 -4.92 -2.74
N ALA A 183 18.68 -3.68 -2.29
CA ALA A 183 17.63 -3.33 -1.35
C ALA A 183 16.82 -2.11 -1.82
N TYR A 184 15.51 -2.17 -1.61
CA TYR A 184 14.65 -0.98 -1.59
C TYR A 184 14.08 -0.77 -0.19
N PRO A 185 14.40 0.34 0.49
CA PRO A 185 13.71 0.70 1.70
C PRO A 185 12.28 1.13 1.34
N VAL A 186 11.28 0.64 2.08
CA VAL A 186 9.87 0.93 1.82
C VAL A 186 9.12 1.39 3.06
N ARG A 187 8.14 2.27 2.84
CA ARG A 187 7.21 2.80 3.85
C ARG A 187 5.77 2.70 3.36
N PRO A 188 4.77 2.79 4.25
CA PRO A 188 3.37 2.87 3.88
C PRO A 188 3.09 4.18 3.13
N GLY A 189 2.57 4.08 1.92
CA GLY A 189 2.11 5.20 1.11
C GLY A 189 0.58 5.29 1.09
N ILE A 190 -0.02 6.22 1.83
CA ILE A 190 -1.47 6.44 1.84
C ILE A 190 -1.93 7.06 0.54
N THR A 191 -2.98 6.49 -0.05
CA THR A 191 -3.62 7.03 -1.26
C THR A 191 -4.98 7.65 -0.95
N PHE A 192 -5.82 6.98 -0.16
CA PHE A 192 -7.10 7.51 0.30
C PHE A 192 -7.57 6.78 1.57
N THR A 193 -8.45 7.44 2.34
CA THR A 193 -9.02 6.91 3.60
C THR A 193 -10.42 6.32 3.40
N TYR A 194 -10.82 5.36 4.24
CA TYR A 194 -12.16 4.75 4.13
C TYR A 194 -13.23 5.45 4.98
N LEU A 195 -12.84 6.29 5.94
CA LEU A 195 -13.77 7.14 6.67
C LEU A 195 -14.31 8.26 5.76
N GLY A 196 -15.62 8.46 5.79
CA GLY A 196 -16.27 9.55 5.08
C GLY A 196 -17.64 9.93 5.66
N THR A 197 -18.30 10.87 4.99
CA THR A 197 -19.69 11.26 5.28
C THR A 197 -20.66 10.32 4.59
N ARG A 198 -21.68 9.85 5.30
CA ARG A 198 -22.78 9.11 4.68
C ARG A 198 -23.55 10.00 3.73
N VAL A 199 -23.86 9.48 2.53
CA VAL A 199 -24.72 10.15 1.56
C VAL A 199 -25.84 9.22 1.08
N ASN A 200 -26.95 9.80 0.63
CA ASN A 200 -28.02 9.05 -0.03
C ASN A 200 -27.82 8.98 -1.55
N LYS A 201 -28.79 8.39 -2.27
CA LYS A 201 -28.74 8.24 -3.75
C LYS A 201 -28.71 9.56 -4.52
N GLN A 202 -29.11 10.67 -3.88
CA GLN A 202 -29.06 12.03 -4.41
C GLN A 202 -27.78 12.76 -3.97
N ALA A 203 -26.79 12.05 -3.44
CA ALA A 203 -25.55 12.62 -2.91
C ALA A 203 -25.76 13.64 -1.77
N ARG A 204 -26.95 13.69 -1.15
CA ARG A 204 -27.20 14.51 0.04
C ARG A 204 -26.56 13.85 1.24
N MET A 205 -25.85 14.62 2.05
CA MET A 205 -25.31 14.15 3.32
C MET A 205 -26.45 13.71 4.24
N VAL A 206 -26.24 12.63 4.98
CA VAL A 206 -27.19 12.14 5.99
C VAL A 206 -26.74 12.64 7.36
N MET A 207 -27.65 13.23 8.13
CA MET A 207 -27.40 13.71 9.49
C MET A 207 -27.50 12.56 10.50
N LYS A 208 -26.99 12.73 11.71
CA LYS A 208 -27.04 11.71 12.78
C LYS A 208 -28.47 11.29 13.18
N ASP A 209 -29.47 12.14 12.94
CA ASP A 209 -30.89 11.80 13.15
C ASP A 209 -31.49 10.98 11.98
N GLY A 210 -30.67 10.59 11.00
CA GLY A 210 -31.05 9.81 9.82
C GLY A 210 -31.67 10.64 8.71
N LYS A 211 -31.89 11.94 8.89
CA LYS A 211 -32.50 12.80 7.87
C LYS A 211 -31.45 13.30 6.87
N PRO A 212 -31.82 13.44 5.58
CA PRO A 212 -30.96 14.14 4.63
C PRO A 212 -30.79 15.61 5.01
N ALA A 213 -29.57 16.13 4.84
CA ALA A 213 -29.30 17.56 4.99
C ALA A 213 -30.12 18.38 4.00
N ALA A 214 -30.58 19.56 4.45
CA ALA A 214 -31.40 20.46 3.65
C ALA A 214 -30.67 20.97 2.40
N ASN A 215 -29.38 21.27 2.52
CA ASN A 215 -28.59 21.91 1.47
C ASN A 215 -27.14 21.40 1.34
N MET A 216 -26.77 20.30 2.01
CA MET A 216 -25.41 19.75 1.95
C MET A 216 -25.33 18.50 1.08
N PHE A 217 -24.41 18.51 0.12
CA PHE A 217 -24.15 17.43 -0.83
C PHE A 217 -22.66 17.06 -0.80
N ALA A 218 -22.33 15.80 -1.05
CA ALA A 218 -20.95 15.32 -1.04
C ALA A 218 -20.65 14.42 -2.24
N ALA A 219 -19.44 14.54 -2.77
CA ALA A 219 -18.93 13.70 -3.85
C ALA A 219 -17.41 13.52 -3.70
N GLY A 220 -16.87 12.47 -4.33
CA GLY A 220 -15.44 12.17 -4.28
C GLY A 220 -15.01 11.44 -3.02
N GLU A 221 -13.75 11.62 -2.62
CA GLU A 221 -13.15 10.83 -1.53
C GLU A 221 -13.84 11.04 -0.18
N ILE A 222 -14.40 12.23 0.07
CA ILE A 222 -15.08 12.54 1.33
C ILE A 222 -16.29 11.64 1.62
N MET A 223 -16.88 11.00 0.59
CA MET A 223 -17.96 10.03 0.74
C MET A 223 -17.52 8.60 0.39
N ALA A 224 -16.24 8.35 0.11
CA ALA A 224 -15.75 7.07 -0.42
C ALA A 224 -16.19 5.86 0.42
N GLY A 225 -16.28 5.99 1.74
CA GLY A 225 -16.74 4.92 2.64
C GLY A 225 -18.15 4.37 2.35
N ASN A 226 -19.00 5.09 1.58
CA ASN A 226 -20.30 4.56 1.13
C ASN A 226 -20.16 3.47 0.06
N VAL A 227 -19.01 3.39 -0.61
CA VAL A 227 -18.73 2.46 -1.72
C VAL A 227 -17.56 1.54 -1.36
N LEU A 228 -16.54 2.08 -0.70
CA LEU A 228 -15.31 1.40 -0.34
C LEU A 228 -15.32 1.08 1.16
N GLY A 229 -15.93 -0.06 1.51
CA GLY A 229 -15.96 -0.55 2.89
C GLY A 229 -14.71 -1.37 3.27
N GLN A 230 -14.20 -2.17 2.33
CA GLN A 230 -12.99 -2.98 2.49
C GLN A 230 -12.28 -3.13 1.15
N GLY A 231 -10.96 -2.99 1.16
CA GLY A 231 -10.14 -3.13 -0.04
C GLY A 231 -10.34 -2.03 -1.07
N TYR A 232 -9.79 -2.25 -2.27
CA TYR A 232 -9.85 -1.29 -3.37
C TYR A 232 -9.91 -2.03 -4.70
N ALA A 233 -10.83 -1.61 -5.57
CA ALA A 233 -10.83 -1.97 -6.98
C ALA A 233 -10.30 -0.81 -7.81
N ALA A 234 -9.31 -1.08 -8.67
CA ALA A 234 -8.65 -0.08 -9.48
C ALA A 234 -9.67 0.74 -10.30
N GLY A 235 -9.47 2.06 -10.34
CA GLY A 235 -10.34 3.00 -11.07
C GLY A 235 -11.57 3.48 -10.29
N VAL A 236 -11.98 2.81 -9.21
CA VAL A 236 -13.23 3.16 -8.48
C VAL A 236 -13.21 4.58 -7.91
N GLY A 237 -12.05 5.11 -7.51
CA GLY A 237 -11.94 6.50 -7.05
C GLY A 237 -12.39 7.53 -8.11
N MET A 238 -11.99 7.31 -9.37
CA MET A 238 -12.42 8.16 -10.50
C MET A 238 -13.92 8.00 -10.77
N THR A 239 -14.44 6.78 -10.67
CA THR A 239 -15.87 6.49 -10.80
C THR A 239 -16.69 7.21 -9.73
N ILE A 240 -16.26 7.13 -8.47
CA ILE A 240 -16.90 7.83 -7.34
C ILE A 240 -16.91 9.33 -7.62
N GLY A 241 -15.77 9.93 -7.95
CA GLY A 241 -15.67 11.36 -8.24
C GLY A 241 -16.58 11.80 -9.38
N SER A 242 -16.57 11.06 -10.49
CA SER A 242 -17.30 11.44 -11.70
C SER A 242 -18.81 11.25 -11.56
N VAL A 243 -19.25 10.10 -11.05
CA VAL A 243 -20.68 9.76 -10.94
C VAL A 243 -21.33 10.57 -9.84
N PHE A 244 -20.78 10.56 -8.62
CA PHE A 244 -21.36 11.34 -7.51
C PHE A 244 -21.15 12.83 -7.70
N GLY A 245 -20.08 13.27 -8.37
CA GLY A 245 -19.89 14.68 -8.72
C GLY A 245 -21.01 15.19 -9.63
N ARG A 246 -21.37 14.42 -10.66
CA ARG A 246 -22.50 14.75 -11.54
C ARG A 246 -23.84 14.76 -10.79
N ILE A 247 -24.07 13.79 -9.90
CA ILE A 247 -25.29 13.72 -9.09
C ILE A 247 -25.36 14.94 -8.16
N ALA A 248 -24.34 15.13 -7.30
CA ALA A 248 -24.29 16.23 -6.34
C ALA A 248 -24.47 17.60 -7.00
N GLY A 249 -23.81 17.84 -8.14
CA GLY A 249 -23.96 19.09 -8.89
C GLY A 249 -25.39 19.32 -9.41
N ARG A 250 -26.03 18.28 -9.97
CA ARG A 250 -27.41 18.37 -10.45
C ARG A 250 -28.40 18.63 -9.30
N GLU A 251 -28.28 17.90 -8.21
CA GLU A 251 -29.21 17.99 -7.09
C GLU A 251 -29.04 19.31 -6.31
N ALA A 252 -27.81 19.82 -6.20
CA ALA A 252 -27.55 21.15 -5.65
C ALA A 252 -28.17 22.25 -6.52
N ALA A 253 -28.02 22.17 -7.85
CA ALA A 253 -28.62 23.13 -8.77
C ALA A 253 -30.16 23.10 -8.75
N GLN A 254 -30.76 21.92 -8.62
CA GLN A 254 -32.21 21.79 -8.45
C GLN A 254 -32.68 22.37 -7.11
N HIS A 255 -31.94 22.14 -6.04
CA HIS A 255 -32.26 22.70 -4.72
C HIS A 255 -32.23 24.24 -4.72
N ALA A 256 -31.27 24.86 -5.41
CA ALA A 256 -31.13 26.32 -5.47
C ALA A 256 -32.22 27.02 -6.31
N ARG A 257 -32.95 26.28 -7.15
CA ARG A 257 -34.06 26.82 -7.98
C ARG A 257 -35.40 26.83 -7.25
N ASN A 258 -35.51 26.08 -6.15
CA ASN A 258 -36.72 25.93 -5.34
C ASN A 258 -36.59 26.76 -4.07
#